data_AF-A0A6C2UC04-F1
#
_entry.id   AF-A0A6C2UC04-F1
#
_cell.length_a   1.000
_cell.length_b   1.000
_cell.length_c   1.000
_cell.angle_alpha   90.00
_cell.angle_beta   90.00
_cell.angle_gamma   90.00
#
_symmetry.space_group_name_H-M   'P 1'
#
loop_
_entity.id
_entity.type
_entity.pdbx_description
1 polymer ?
#
loop_
_entity_poly.entity_id
_entity_poly.type
_entity_poly.pdbx_seq_one_letter_code
_entity_poly.pdbx_strand_id
1 'polypeptide(L)'
;MMKLFVLLIVTASSLSLFAERWPPSKVEVKRRTTEVFRHGSKDEWGYSRPQDDTFFVVHPRGAKTNAPLYVVLHSAGHDVWSAVQCTAQAGNHDIYHSPDNFYALYLDCRANPGDWWWGGTNPRDSGDKKKNSGDELQPVENRVVGTVKWVMETYDIDPNRVYLCGNSMGGSGALGIGLRHGDLFAAVKANVPAGIEHVSNRLYFPPASVPAGLKLPDPPVVVDYSAQNDQWSIGHGRFVKAMNDRKYPLFFYWGPFGHANNHARILGVNDLINSFDWLNVKKNEAYAVFSNASCNDPLPWPDNLSSTAAGQVNAFFRWKTMADTESRFEMQLYLVSEKDLTTTFTIPKAATADVSLRRLQRLEIEPGQMVQWQYGKTGGEISADADGLITIPDLTITESPSLLMISM
;
A
#
# COMPACT_ATOMS: atom_id res chain seq x y z
N MET A 1 -23.84 -69.25 25.31
CA MET A 1 -24.27 -67.98 24.69
C MET A 1 -23.19 -66.93 24.93
N MET A 2 -22.50 -66.56 23.86
CA MET A 2 -21.31 -65.72 23.84
C MET A 2 -21.73 -64.24 23.82
N LYS A 3 -21.38 -63.45 24.85
CA LYS A 3 -21.60 -62.00 24.85
C LYS A 3 -20.40 -61.32 24.19
N LEU A 4 -20.65 -60.77 23.00
CA LEU A 4 -19.73 -60.00 22.18
C LEU A 4 -19.46 -58.64 22.88
N PHE A 5 -18.23 -58.40 23.31
CA PHE A 5 -17.78 -57.06 23.70
C PHE A 5 -17.30 -56.34 22.45
N VAL A 6 -18.04 -55.32 22.02
CA VAL A 6 -17.62 -54.40 20.95
C VAL A 6 -16.66 -53.38 21.56
N LEU A 7 -15.40 -53.45 21.14
CA LEU A 7 -14.36 -52.49 21.45
C LEU A 7 -14.63 -51.21 20.63
N LEU A 8 -15.03 -50.12 21.30
CA LEU A 8 -15.16 -48.81 20.66
C LEU A 8 -13.77 -48.19 20.50
N ILE A 9 -13.16 -48.36 19.33
CA ILE A 9 -11.95 -47.62 18.96
C ILE A 9 -12.40 -46.18 18.68
N VAL A 10 -12.18 -45.29 19.64
CA VAL A 10 -12.22 -43.85 19.39
C VAL A 10 -10.98 -43.52 18.58
N THR A 11 -11.10 -43.52 17.26
CA THR A 11 -10.14 -42.85 16.41
C THR A 11 -10.20 -41.38 16.76
N ALA A 12 -9.15 -40.87 17.40
CA ALA A 12 -8.89 -39.44 17.50
C ALA A 12 -8.60 -38.93 16.08
N SER A 13 -9.68 -38.76 15.30
CA SER A 13 -9.64 -37.97 14.09
C SER A 13 -9.23 -36.58 14.52
N SER A 14 -8.05 -36.15 14.07
CA SER A 14 -7.59 -34.78 14.14
C SER A 14 -8.70 -33.85 13.67
N LEU A 15 -9.43 -33.30 14.63
CA LEU A 15 -10.27 -32.13 14.47
C LEU A 15 -9.32 -30.99 14.12
N SER A 16 -8.99 -30.86 12.83
CA SER A 16 -8.63 -29.56 12.30
C SER A 16 -9.80 -28.65 12.67
N LEU A 17 -9.53 -27.74 13.62
CA LEU A 17 -10.48 -26.79 14.15
C LEU A 17 -11.26 -26.19 12.99
N PHE A 18 -12.58 -26.31 13.05
CA PHE A 18 -13.50 -25.55 12.23
C PHE A 18 -13.15 -24.07 12.40
N ALA A 19 -12.45 -23.49 11.43
CA ALA A 19 -12.37 -22.05 11.27
C ALA A 19 -13.79 -21.50 11.36
N GLU A 20 -14.03 -20.55 12.27
CA GLU A 20 -15.33 -19.90 12.47
C GLU A 20 -15.90 -19.51 11.10
N ARG A 21 -16.89 -20.27 10.63
CA ARG A 21 -17.53 -19.99 9.35
C ARG A 21 -18.47 -18.83 9.60
N TRP A 22 -18.10 -17.61 9.22
CA TRP A 22 -19.05 -16.51 9.02
C TRP A 22 -19.85 -16.84 7.76
N PRO A 23 -21.10 -17.32 7.84
CA PRO A 23 -21.83 -17.71 6.64
C PRO A 23 -22.23 -16.45 5.85
N PRO A 24 -21.85 -16.33 4.56
CA PRO A 24 -22.18 -15.13 3.81
C PRO A 24 -23.62 -15.15 3.32
N SER A 25 -24.22 -13.97 3.20
CA SER A 25 -25.33 -13.76 2.26
C SER A 25 -24.78 -13.41 0.87
N LYS A 26 -25.49 -13.79 -0.20
CA LYS A 26 -25.04 -13.55 -1.58
C LYS A 26 -25.86 -12.46 -2.23
N VAL A 27 -25.16 -11.51 -2.84
CA VAL A 27 -25.71 -10.42 -3.66
C VAL A 27 -24.90 -10.30 -4.96
N GLU A 28 -25.38 -9.50 -5.90
CA GLU A 28 -24.65 -9.22 -7.14
C GLU A 28 -24.21 -7.76 -7.18
N VAL A 29 -22.92 -7.52 -7.46
CA VAL A 29 -22.34 -6.19 -7.64
C VAL A 29 -21.68 -6.14 -9.01
N LYS A 30 -22.14 -5.26 -9.91
CA LYS A 30 -21.59 -5.10 -11.28
C LYS A 30 -21.43 -6.43 -12.06
N ARG A 31 -22.41 -7.33 -11.94
CA ARG A 31 -22.39 -8.68 -12.55
C ARG A 31 -21.30 -9.61 -12.01
N ARG A 32 -20.84 -9.36 -10.79
CA ARG A 32 -19.89 -10.18 -10.06
C ARG A 32 -20.57 -10.75 -8.83
N THR A 33 -20.33 -12.03 -8.57
CA THR A 33 -20.78 -12.69 -7.34
C THR A 33 -20.18 -11.95 -6.16
N THR A 34 -21.01 -11.58 -5.20
CA THR A 34 -20.57 -10.85 -4.00
C THR A 34 -21.11 -11.53 -2.77
N GLU A 35 -20.21 -11.79 -1.82
CA GLU A 35 -20.52 -12.39 -0.53
C GLU A 35 -20.44 -11.31 0.54
N VAL A 36 -21.49 -11.22 1.36
CA VAL A 36 -21.60 -10.27 2.48
C VAL A 36 -21.49 -11.05 3.78
N PHE A 37 -20.46 -10.75 4.54
CA PHE A 37 -20.16 -11.40 5.80
C PHE A 37 -20.54 -10.47 6.94
N ARG A 38 -21.23 -11.02 7.94
CA ARG A 38 -21.35 -10.42 9.26
C ARG A 38 -20.47 -11.20 10.22
N HIS A 39 -19.70 -10.50 11.03
CA HIS A 39 -18.76 -11.13 11.93
C HIS A 39 -18.70 -10.44 13.28
N GLY A 40 -18.38 -11.22 14.30
CA GLY A 40 -18.02 -10.71 15.62
C GLY A 40 -16.54 -10.30 15.71
N SER A 41 -16.11 -9.83 16.87
CA SER A 41 -14.69 -9.65 17.19
C SER A 41 -13.99 -10.94 17.56
N LYS A 42 -12.69 -11.02 17.26
CA LYS A 42 -11.78 -12.02 17.82
C LYS A 42 -11.00 -11.43 18.99
N ASP A 43 -10.73 -12.24 20.02
CA ASP A 43 -9.96 -11.83 21.20
C ASP A 43 -8.60 -11.23 20.82
N GLU A 44 -7.92 -11.84 19.85
CA GLU A 44 -6.62 -11.40 19.33
C GLU A 44 -6.63 -10.00 18.70
N TRP A 45 -7.79 -9.46 18.35
CA TRP A 45 -7.89 -8.09 17.84
C TRP A 45 -7.81 -7.06 18.98
N GLY A 46 -8.03 -7.46 20.23
CA GLY A 46 -7.82 -6.58 21.39
C GLY A 46 -8.97 -5.59 21.66
N TYR A 47 -10.16 -5.85 21.15
CA TYR A 47 -11.33 -5.05 21.50
C TYR A 47 -11.73 -5.24 22.96
N SER A 48 -11.99 -4.13 23.67
CA SER A 48 -12.47 -4.18 25.06
C SER A 48 -13.91 -4.69 25.19
N ARG A 49 -14.67 -4.71 24.10
CA ARG A 49 -16.03 -5.25 24.01
C ARG A 49 -16.19 -5.94 22.65
N PRO A 50 -16.95 -7.05 22.55
CA PRO A 50 -17.28 -7.62 21.25
C PRO A 50 -17.92 -6.58 20.33
N GLN A 51 -17.46 -6.53 19.09
CA GLN A 51 -18.01 -5.73 18.01
C GLN A 51 -18.72 -6.64 17.01
N ASP A 52 -19.75 -6.11 16.36
CA ASP A 52 -20.36 -6.71 15.18
C ASP A 52 -20.02 -5.82 13.97
N ASP A 53 -19.49 -6.42 12.91
CA ASP A 53 -19.06 -5.71 11.71
C ASP A 53 -19.52 -6.43 10.44
N THR A 54 -19.41 -5.72 9.32
CA THR A 54 -19.72 -6.24 7.99
C THR A 54 -18.54 -6.04 7.05
N PHE A 55 -18.26 -7.03 6.20
CA PHE A 55 -17.39 -6.85 5.04
C PHE A 55 -17.95 -7.57 3.81
N PHE A 56 -17.48 -7.15 2.64
CA PHE A 56 -17.90 -7.68 1.35
C PHE A 56 -16.71 -8.29 0.64
N VAL A 57 -16.92 -9.46 0.04
CA VAL A 57 -15.97 -10.07 -0.89
C VAL A 57 -16.61 -10.15 -2.26
N VAL A 58 -16.10 -9.35 -3.21
CA VAL A 58 -16.52 -9.36 -4.61
C VAL A 58 -15.60 -10.29 -5.39
N HIS A 59 -16.16 -11.33 -5.99
CA HIS A 59 -15.42 -12.36 -6.74
C HIS A 59 -14.98 -11.83 -8.11
N PRO A 60 -13.85 -12.30 -8.69
CA PRO A 60 -13.48 -11.95 -10.05
C PRO A 60 -14.58 -12.33 -11.06
N ARG A 61 -14.58 -11.67 -12.23
CA ARG A 61 -15.38 -12.10 -13.37
C ARG A 61 -14.82 -13.42 -13.90
N GLY A 62 -15.54 -14.50 -13.62
CA GLY A 62 -15.09 -15.86 -13.91
C GLY A 62 -14.20 -16.41 -12.80
N ALA A 63 -14.22 -17.73 -12.63
CA ALA A 63 -13.39 -18.41 -11.65
C ALA A 63 -11.91 -18.24 -11.99
N LYS A 64 -11.09 -17.93 -10.96
CA LYS A 64 -9.64 -17.77 -11.10
C LYS A 64 -8.96 -18.26 -9.82
N THR A 65 -8.04 -19.20 -9.97
CA THR A 65 -7.15 -19.65 -8.89
C THR A 65 -6.01 -18.65 -8.70
N ASN A 66 -5.49 -18.50 -7.48
CA ASN A 66 -4.43 -17.54 -7.16
C ASN A 66 -4.72 -16.14 -7.70
N ALA A 67 -5.97 -15.70 -7.54
CA ALA A 67 -6.35 -14.37 -7.97
C ALA A 67 -5.77 -13.32 -7.01
N PRO A 68 -5.35 -12.14 -7.50
CA PRO A 68 -4.97 -11.03 -6.64
C PRO A 68 -6.12 -10.50 -5.78
N LEU A 69 -5.80 -9.80 -4.70
CA LEU A 69 -6.76 -9.18 -3.79
C LEU A 69 -6.64 -7.65 -3.76
N TYR A 70 -7.76 -6.97 -3.96
CA TYR A 70 -7.92 -5.52 -3.90
C TYR A 70 -8.71 -5.11 -2.65
N VAL A 71 -8.04 -4.56 -1.64
CA VAL A 71 -8.63 -4.19 -0.34
C VAL A 71 -9.00 -2.71 -0.35
N VAL A 72 -10.23 -2.39 0.05
CA VAL A 72 -10.80 -1.04 -0.01
C VAL A 72 -11.20 -0.55 1.37
N LEU A 73 -10.68 0.63 1.75
CA LEU A 73 -11.09 1.39 2.93
C LEU A 73 -11.91 2.61 2.51
N HIS A 74 -13.12 2.74 3.07
CA HIS A 74 -14.04 3.81 2.69
C HIS A 74 -13.73 5.17 3.34
N SER A 75 -14.13 6.24 2.66
CA SER A 75 -14.12 7.64 3.09
C SER A 75 -14.99 7.89 4.32
N ALA A 76 -14.83 9.06 4.93
CA ALA A 76 -15.77 9.53 5.94
C ALA A 76 -17.16 9.83 5.36
N GLY A 77 -18.21 9.63 6.17
CA GLY A 77 -19.60 9.67 5.74
C GLY A 77 -20.10 8.40 5.02
N HIS A 78 -19.22 7.45 4.72
CA HIS A 78 -19.56 6.16 4.14
C HIS A 78 -19.55 5.03 5.18
N ASP A 79 -20.07 3.89 4.73
CA ASP A 79 -19.97 2.54 5.27
C ASP A 79 -19.63 1.59 4.11
N VAL A 80 -19.42 0.31 4.42
CA VAL A 80 -19.15 -0.71 3.40
C VAL A 80 -20.24 -0.79 2.31
N TRP A 81 -21.51 -0.60 2.66
CA TRP A 81 -22.63 -0.69 1.71
C TRP A 81 -22.58 0.43 0.68
N SER A 82 -22.46 1.67 1.15
CA SER A 82 -22.35 2.84 0.28
C SER A 82 -21.04 2.84 -0.51
N ALA A 83 -19.94 2.33 0.04
CA ALA A 83 -18.67 2.19 -0.69
C ALA A 83 -18.80 1.23 -1.88
N VAL A 84 -19.47 0.08 -1.68
CA VAL A 84 -19.76 -0.87 -2.78
C VAL A 84 -20.72 -0.25 -3.80
N GLN A 85 -21.75 0.50 -3.36
CA GLN A 85 -22.68 1.19 -4.26
C GLN A 85 -22.01 2.26 -5.13
N CYS A 86 -21.01 2.98 -4.62
CA CYS A 86 -20.24 3.95 -5.41
C CYS A 86 -19.67 3.31 -6.69
N THR A 87 -19.30 2.03 -6.62
CA THR A 87 -18.71 1.34 -7.77
C THR A 87 -19.65 1.20 -8.97
N ALA A 88 -20.96 1.37 -8.80
CA ALA A 88 -21.95 1.26 -9.87
C ALA A 88 -21.82 2.39 -10.92
N GLN A 89 -21.22 3.52 -10.58
CA GLN A 89 -21.14 4.70 -11.44
C GLN A 89 -19.68 5.12 -11.66
N ALA A 90 -19.28 5.30 -12.92
CA ALA A 90 -17.98 5.91 -13.23
C ALA A 90 -17.93 7.37 -12.71
N GLY A 91 -16.81 7.76 -12.13
CA GLY A 91 -16.64 9.10 -11.56
C GLY A 91 -17.11 9.25 -10.12
N ASN A 92 -17.48 8.16 -9.43
CA ASN A 92 -17.87 8.18 -8.01
C ASN A 92 -16.93 7.29 -7.20
N HIS A 93 -15.94 7.90 -6.53
CA HIS A 93 -14.89 7.18 -5.81
C HIS A 93 -14.24 6.10 -6.69
N ASP A 94 -13.67 6.49 -7.81
CA ASP A 94 -13.15 5.56 -8.82
C ASP A 94 -12.09 4.58 -8.27
N ILE A 95 -11.38 4.95 -7.20
CA ILE A 95 -10.44 4.05 -6.50
C ILE A 95 -11.10 2.83 -5.84
N TYR A 96 -12.41 2.87 -5.58
CA TYR A 96 -13.12 1.70 -5.08
C TYR A 96 -13.31 0.65 -6.18
N HIS A 97 -13.09 0.98 -7.46
CA HIS A 97 -13.32 0.05 -8.57
C HIS A 97 -12.15 -0.92 -8.71
N SER A 98 -12.28 -2.11 -8.15
CA SER A 98 -11.33 -3.21 -8.36
C SER A 98 -11.33 -3.72 -9.81
N PRO A 99 -10.20 -4.16 -10.37
CA PRO A 99 -10.17 -4.82 -11.67
C PRO A 99 -11.02 -6.11 -11.70
N ASP A 100 -11.48 -6.48 -12.89
CA ASP A 100 -12.37 -7.63 -13.09
C ASP A 100 -11.72 -8.98 -12.75
N ASN A 101 -10.39 -9.07 -12.80
CA ASN A 101 -9.63 -10.31 -12.58
C ASN A 101 -9.05 -10.44 -11.16
N PHE A 102 -9.58 -9.69 -10.19
CA PHE A 102 -9.18 -9.62 -8.78
C PHE A 102 -10.36 -10.05 -7.91
N TYR A 103 -10.10 -10.62 -6.73
CA TYR A 103 -11.04 -10.47 -5.62
C TYR A 103 -10.98 -9.05 -5.08
N ALA A 104 -12.08 -8.54 -4.55
CA ALA A 104 -12.08 -7.28 -3.83
C ALA A 104 -12.71 -7.42 -2.45
N LEU A 105 -12.02 -6.90 -1.42
CA LEU A 105 -12.47 -6.88 -0.04
C LEU A 105 -12.83 -5.43 0.34
N TYR A 106 -14.09 -5.18 0.65
CA TYR A 106 -14.55 -3.91 1.20
C TYR A 106 -14.85 -4.10 2.68
N LEU A 107 -14.21 -3.30 3.52
CA LEU A 107 -14.35 -3.37 4.96
C LEU A 107 -15.27 -2.25 5.44
N ASP A 108 -16.00 -2.47 6.54
CA ASP A 108 -16.72 -1.42 7.25
C ASP A 108 -15.91 -0.95 8.46
N CYS A 109 -15.95 0.34 8.78
CA CYS A 109 -15.57 0.85 10.11
C CYS A 109 -16.70 1.66 10.77
N ARG A 110 -17.82 1.86 10.08
CA ARG A 110 -18.87 2.75 10.56
C ARG A 110 -19.74 2.11 11.63
N ALA A 111 -19.99 0.79 11.53
CA ALA A 111 -20.81 0.05 12.49
C ALA A 111 -20.34 0.25 13.94
N ASN A 112 -19.03 0.41 14.12
CA ASN A 112 -18.40 0.59 15.43
C ASN A 112 -17.80 1.99 15.55
N PRO A 113 -18.38 2.90 16.35
CA PRO A 113 -17.92 4.29 16.43
C PRO A 113 -16.44 4.44 16.81
N GLY A 114 -15.86 3.47 17.54
CA GLY A 114 -14.45 3.44 17.91
C GLY A 114 -13.49 3.10 16.75
N ASP A 115 -14.01 2.54 15.67
CA ASP A 115 -13.25 2.16 14.47
C ASP A 115 -13.12 3.29 13.45
N TRP A 116 -13.83 4.40 13.64
CA TRP A 116 -13.68 5.60 12.81
C TRP A 116 -12.21 5.99 12.68
N TRP A 117 -11.86 6.53 11.51
CA TRP A 117 -10.47 6.80 11.12
C TRP A 117 -9.58 5.56 11.00
N TRP A 118 -10.18 4.37 10.95
CA TRP A 118 -9.45 3.10 10.83
C TRP A 118 -8.40 2.93 11.93
N GLY A 119 -8.67 3.47 13.13
CA GLY A 119 -7.76 3.45 14.28
C GLY A 119 -6.72 4.57 14.25
N GLY A 120 -6.70 5.37 13.19
CA GLY A 120 -5.94 6.59 13.09
C GLY A 120 -6.55 7.74 13.89
N THR A 121 -5.86 8.87 13.81
CA THR A 121 -6.27 10.11 14.44
C THR A 121 -6.98 11.02 13.43
N ASN A 122 -8.12 11.59 13.81
CA ASN A 122 -8.69 12.72 13.09
C ASN A 122 -7.83 13.98 13.33
N PRO A 123 -7.16 14.55 12.32
CA PRO A 123 -6.27 15.68 12.53
C PRO A 123 -7.00 16.96 12.98
N ARG A 124 -8.33 17.01 12.86
CA ARG A 124 -9.18 18.14 13.28
C ARG A 124 -9.88 17.94 14.62
N ASP A 125 -9.77 16.76 15.23
CA ASP A 125 -10.32 16.47 16.56
C ASP A 125 -9.19 16.28 17.57
N SER A 126 -9.09 17.20 18.53
CA SER A 126 -8.08 17.16 19.59
C SER A 126 -8.30 16.02 20.59
N GLY A 127 -9.52 15.50 20.72
CA GLY A 127 -9.85 14.34 21.56
C GLY A 127 -9.30 13.06 20.97
N ASP A 128 -9.50 12.85 19.66
CA ASP A 128 -8.97 11.68 18.93
C ASP A 128 -7.44 11.66 18.96
N LYS A 129 -6.80 12.82 18.82
CA LYS A 129 -5.33 12.96 18.93
C LYS A 129 -4.77 12.41 20.23
N LYS A 130 -5.50 12.50 21.34
CA LYS A 130 -5.04 11.96 22.63
C LYS A 130 -5.27 10.45 22.77
N LYS A 131 -6.23 9.90 22.02
CA LYS A 131 -6.68 8.51 22.16
C LYS A 131 -5.97 7.56 21.19
N ASN A 132 -5.83 7.97 19.93
CA ASN A 132 -5.41 7.09 18.82
C ASN A 132 -4.01 7.44 18.27
N SER A 133 -3.31 8.38 18.90
CA SER A 133 -1.91 8.66 18.57
C SER A 133 -0.98 7.59 19.14
N GLY A 134 0.22 7.51 18.58
CA GLY A 134 1.21 6.53 18.96
C GLY A 134 1.34 5.38 17.97
N ASP A 135 2.18 4.42 18.31
CA ASP A 135 2.70 3.41 17.41
C ASP A 135 2.00 2.06 17.50
N GLU A 136 1.31 1.81 18.61
CA GLU A 136 0.56 0.58 18.83
C GLU A 136 -0.62 0.47 17.87
N LEU A 137 -0.74 -0.70 17.24
CA LEU A 137 -1.88 -1.03 16.40
C LEU A 137 -3.15 -1.07 17.25
N GLN A 138 -4.17 -0.36 16.77
CA GLN A 138 -5.48 -0.31 17.39
C GLN A 138 -6.31 -1.54 16.98
N PRO A 139 -7.36 -1.89 17.76
CA PRO A 139 -8.15 -3.08 17.47
C PRO A 139 -8.73 -3.17 16.05
N VAL A 140 -9.14 -2.04 15.48
CA VAL A 140 -9.59 -1.94 14.09
C VAL A 140 -8.51 -2.24 13.07
N GLU A 141 -7.26 -1.87 13.33
CA GLU A 141 -6.14 -2.19 12.43
C GLU A 141 -5.86 -3.70 12.45
N ASN A 142 -5.89 -4.30 13.65
CA ASN A 142 -5.78 -5.74 13.83
C ASN A 142 -6.94 -6.49 13.14
N ARG A 143 -8.17 -5.97 13.24
CA ARG A 143 -9.35 -6.50 12.55
C ARG A 143 -9.20 -6.44 11.04
N VAL A 144 -8.76 -5.30 10.49
CA VAL A 144 -8.51 -5.14 9.05
C VAL A 144 -7.49 -6.16 8.57
N VAL A 145 -6.32 -6.24 9.22
CA VAL A 145 -5.25 -7.19 8.87
C VAL A 145 -5.72 -8.64 9.01
N GLY A 146 -6.41 -8.97 10.10
CA GLY A 146 -6.96 -10.31 10.34
C GLY A 146 -8.01 -10.72 9.30
N THR A 147 -8.87 -9.78 8.88
CA THR A 147 -9.88 -10.04 7.84
C THR A 147 -9.24 -10.24 6.47
N VAL A 148 -8.21 -9.44 6.13
CA VAL A 148 -7.43 -9.64 4.90
C VAL A 148 -6.82 -11.03 4.87
N LYS A 149 -6.15 -11.45 5.95
CA LYS A 149 -5.54 -12.79 6.06
C LYS A 149 -6.60 -13.91 5.95
N TRP A 150 -7.74 -13.76 6.60
CA TRP A 150 -8.84 -14.71 6.50
C TRP A 150 -9.38 -14.83 5.07
N VAL A 151 -9.55 -13.71 4.35
CA VAL A 151 -9.95 -13.73 2.92
C VAL A 151 -8.87 -14.41 2.07
N MET A 152 -7.59 -14.14 2.35
CA MET A 152 -6.50 -14.78 1.61
C MET A 152 -6.55 -16.31 1.71
N GLU A 153 -6.74 -16.83 2.92
CA GLU A 153 -6.86 -18.27 3.17
C GLU A 153 -8.15 -18.86 2.58
N THR A 154 -9.26 -18.14 2.71
CA THR A 154 -10.59 -18.63 2.29
C THR A 154 -10.71 -18.77 0.77
N TYR A 155 -10.08 -17.87 0.00
CA TYR A 155 -10.23 -17.79 -1.44
C TYR A 155 -8.97 -18.13 -2.24
N ASP A 156 -7.94 -18.66 -1.60
CA ASP A 156 -6.66 -19.03 -2.23
C ASP A 156 -6.09 -17.84 -3.03
N ILE A 157 -5.96 -16.70 -2.34
CA ILE A 157 -5.43 -15.46 -2.92
C ILE A 157 -3.92 -15.58 -3.12
N ASP A 158 -3.40 -15.04 -4.22
CA ASP A 158 -1.95 -14.92 -4.42
C ASP A 158 -1.33 -14.01 -3.34
N PRO A 159 -0.50 -14.55 -2.42
CA PRO A 159 0.03 -13.79 -1.28
C PRO A 159 1.06 -12.72 -1.69
N ASN A 160 1.51 -12.73 -2.95
CA ASN A 160 2.42 -11.71 -3.47
C ASN A 160 1.67 -10.56 -4.15
N ARG A 161 0.34 -10.64 -4.25
CA ARG A 161 -0.51 -9.71 -5.02
C ARG A 161 -1.73 -9.27 -4.22
N VAL A 162 -1.45 -8.68 -3.06
CA VAL A 162 -2.43 -8.05 -2.17
C VAL A 162 -2.19 -6.56 -2.15
N TYR A 163 -3.24 -5.78 -2.40
CA TYR A 163 -3.17 -4.34 -2.64
C TYR A 163 -4.17 -3.63 -1.74
N LEU A 164 -3.76 -2.51 -1.11
CA LEU A 164 -4.63 -1.72 -0.24
C LEU A 164 -4.88 -0.35 -0.84
N CYS A 165 -6.13 0.10 -0.81
CA CYS A 165 -6.48 1.43 -1.27
C CYS A 165 -7.50 2.12 -0.39
N GLY A 166 -7.57 3.44 -0.52
CA GLY A 166 -8.61 4.23 0.11
C GLY A 166 -8.61 5.69 -0.32
N ASN A 167 -9.75 6.35 -0.09
CA ASN A 167 -9.95 7.76 -0.38
C ASN A 167 -10.22 8.53 0.93
N SER A 168 -9.76 9.78 1.05
CA SER A 168 -10.05 10.63 2.22
C SER A 168 -9.60 9.95 3.53
N MET A 169 -10.50 9.77 4.49
CA MET A 169 -10.24 8.96 5.69
C MET A 169 -9.71 7.56 5.37
N GLY A 170 -10.29 6.89 4.37
CA GLY A 170 -9.80 5.59 3.91
C GLY A 170 -8.39 5.68 3.33
N GLY A 171 -8.02 6.81 2.73
CA GLY A 171 -6.67 7.09 2.27
C GLY A 171 -5.68 7.21 3.43
N SER A 172 -6.06 7.92 4.51
CA SER A 172 -5.27 7.96 5.74
C SER A 172 -5.09 6.57 6.35
N GLY A 173 -6.16 5.77 6.39
CA GLY A 173 -6.11 4.37 6.81
C GLY A 173 -5.23 3.50 5.92
N ALA A 174 -5.29 3.69 4.60
CA ALA A 174 -4.48 2.95 3.64
C ALA A 174 -2.98 3.23 3.84
N LEU A 175 -2.62 4.49 4.09
CA LEU A 175 -1.23 4.83 4.44
C LEU A 175 -0.83 4.29 5.81
N GLY A 176 -1.65 4.48 6.84
CA GLY A 176 -1.35 4.08 8.21
C GLY A 176 -1.21 2.57 8.40
N ILE A 177 -2.21 1.82 7.94
CA ILE A 177 -2.22 0.35 8.00
C ILE A 177 -1.25 -0.21 6.96
N GLY A 178 -1.32 0.26 5.72
CA GLY A 178 -0.59 -0.34 4.60
C GLY A 178 0.92 -0.26 4.75
N LEU A 179 1.48 0.91 5.06
CA LEU A 179 2.94 1.05 5.17
C LEU A 179 3.52 0.31 6.37
N ARG A 180 2.72 0.01 7.40
CA ARG A 180 3.16 -0.78 8.55
C ARG A 180 3.23 -2.29 8.25
N HIS A 181 2.61 -2.73 7.15
CA HIS A 181 2.39 -4.13 6.79
C HIS A 181 2.87 -4.45 5.36
N GLY A 182 4.12 -4.07 5.03
CA GLY A 182 4.73 -4.43 3.75
C GLY A 182 5.03 -5.92 3.57
N ASP A 183 4.92 -6.70 4.65
CA ASP A 183 4.89 -8.17 4.66
C ASP A 183 3.55 -8.74 4.14
N LEU A 184 2.48 -7.93 4.16
CA LEU A 184 1.15 -8.27 3.67
C LEU A 184 0.88 -7.63 2.30
N PHE A 185 1.13 -6.34 2.15
CA PHE A 185 0.77 -5.57 0.95
C PHE A 185 1.95 -5.42 -0.02
N ALA A 186 1.70 -5.69 -1.30
CA ALA A 186 2.66 -5.45 -2.37
C ALA A 186 2.77 -3.94 -2.67
N ALA A 187 1.62 -3.25 -2.76
CA ALA A 187 1.51 -1.82 -3.00
C ALA A 187 0.26 -1.21 -2.33
N VAL A 188 0.31 0.10 -2.10
CA VAL A 188 -0.75 0.91 -1.49
C VAL A 188 -1.09 2.07 -2.41
N LYS A 189 -2.38 2.36 -2.60
CA LYS A 189 -2.85 3.58 -3.28
C LYS A 189 -3.74 4.44 -2.38
N ALA A 190 -3.31 5.67 -2.12
CA ALA A 190 -4.08 6.63 -1.34
C ALA A 190 -4.53 7.81 -2.21
N ASN A 191 -5.80 8.17 -2.09
CA ASN A 191 -6.38 9.31 -2.79
C ASN A 191 -6.83 10.37 -1.80
N VAL A 192 -6.33 11.59 -1.97
CA VAL A 192 -6.62 12.76 -1.13
C VAL A 192 -6.71 12.38 0.35
N PRO A 193 -5.70 11.66 0.90
CA PRO A 193 -5.79 11.11 2.24
C PRO A 193 -6.04 12.24 3.25
N ALA A 194 -6.92 11.98 4.20
CA ALA A 194 -7.41 12.98 5.14
C ALA A 194 -6.40 13.28 6.28
N GLY A 195 -5.20 13.69 5.88
CA GLY A 195 -4.05 13.90 6.74
C GLY A 195 -3.14 12.68 6.82
N ILE A 196 -1.91 12.93 7.30
CA ILE A 196 -0.83 11.94 7.34
C ILE A 196 -0.53 11.43 8.76
N GLU A 197 -1.32 11.83 9.76
CA GLU A 197 -1.01 11.51 11.16
C GLU A 197 -1.06 10.01 11.45
N HIS A 198 -1.96 9.26 10.82
CA HIS A 198 -2.04 7.82 10.99
C HIS A 198 -0.71 7.14 10.59
N VAL A 199 -0.21 7.40 9.39
CA VAL A 199 1.09 6.85 8.93
C VAL A 199 2.28 7.42 9.71
N SER A 200 2.24 8.72 10.04
CA SER A 200 3.26 9.37 10.87
C SER A 200 3.41 8.68 12.22
N ASN A 201 2.30 8.33 12.86
CA ASN A 201 2.29 7.70 14.17
C ASN A 201 2.75 6.23 14.08
N ARG A 202 2.21 5.44 13.14
CA ARG A 202 2.58 4.00 13.00
C ARG A 202 4.01 3.78 12.50
N LEU A 203 4.59 4.76 11.82
CA LEU A 203 5.97 4.70 11.33
C LEU A 203 6.93 5.58 12.14
N TYR A 204 6.52 6.19 13.25
CA TYR A 204 7.40 7.02 14.08
C TYR A 204 8.10 8.13 13.30
N PHE A 205 7.36 8.90 12.49
CA PHE A 205 7.94 10.05 11.81
C PHE A 205 8.43 11.09 12.84
N PRO A 206 9.45 11.89 12.49
CA PRO A 206 9.98 12.90 13.40
C PRO A 206 8.88 13.80 14.01
N PRO A 207 8.98 14.13 15.31
CA PRO A 207 10.14 13.92 16.20
C PRO A 207 10.22 12.52 16.85
N ALA A 208 9.29 11.62 16.57
CA ALA A 208 9.41 10.24 17.01
C ALA A 208 10.55 9.52 16.26
N SER A 209 10.99 8.39 16.80
CA SER A 209 11.98 7.52 16.17
C SER A 209 11.54 6.07 16.35
N VAL A 210 11.93 5.21 15.42
CA VAL A 210 11.67 3.78 15.53
C VAL A 210 12.41 3.27 16.78
N PRO A 211 11.72 2.62 17.74
CA PRO A 211 12.35 2.09 18.93
C PRO A 211 13.49 1.14 18.58
N ALA A 212 14.58 1.20 19.35
CA ALA A 212 15.72 0.31 19.16
C ALA A 212 15.26 -1.16 19.20
N GLY A 213 15.66 -1.94 18.18
CA GLY A 213 15.30 -3.35 18.05
C GLY A 213 13.95 -3.63 17.38
N LEU A 214 13.11 -2.62 17.12
CA LEU A 214 11.91 -2.80 16.31
C LEU A 214 12.29 -2.79 14.82
N LYS A 215 12.18 -3.95 14.16
CA LYS A 215 12.32 -4.06 12.70
C LYS A 215 10.97 -3.88 12.03
N LEU A 216 10.84 -2.84 11.20
CA LEU A 216 9.69 -2.69 10.31
C LEU A 216 9.90 -3.52 9.04
N PRO A 217 8.85 -4.13 8.47
CA PRO A 217 8.97 -4.79 7.17
C PRO A 217 9.30 -3.78 6.08
N ASP A 218 9.92 -4.25 4.99
CA ASP A 218 10.12 -3.42 3.80
C ASP A 218 8.77 -2.88 3.31
N PRO A 219 8.62 -1.56 3.16
CA PRO A 219 7.32 -0.94 2.88
C PRO A 219 6.74 -1.40 1.53
N PRO A 220 5.41 -1.39 1.37
CA PRO A 220 4.79 -1.49 0.05
C PRO A 220 5.16 -0.29 -0.83
N VAL A 221 5.12 -0.47 -2.16
CA VAL A 221 5.20 0.68 -3.09
C VAL A 221 3.98 1.56 -2.90
N VAL A 222 4.18 2.86 -2.69
CA VAL A 222 3.09 3.82 -2.44
C VAL A 222 2.82 4.65 -3.68
N VAL A 223 1.56 4.68 -4.10
CA VAL A 223 1.01 5.73 -4.96
C VAL A 223 0.11 6.61 -4.11
N ASP A 224 0.42 7.89 -4.03
CA ASP A 224 -0.38 8.87 -3.32
C ASP A 224 -0.69 10.05 -4.24
N TYR A 225 -1.89 10.60 -4.14
CA TYR A 225 -2.13 11.91 -4.70
C TYR A 225 -2.99 12.78 -3.79
N SER A 226 -2.65 14.06 -3.75
CA SER A 226 -3.25 15.03 -2.85
C SER A 226 -3.43 16.38 -3.53
N ALA A 227 -4.18 17.27 -2.92
CA ALA A 227 -4.46 18.58 -3.49
C ALA A 227 -4.04 19.68 -2.53
N GLN A 228 -3.17 20.59 -2.97
CA GLN A 228 -2.69 21.67 -2.12
C GLN A 228 -3.80 22.63 -1.66
N ASN A 229 -4.88 22.73 -2.45
CA ASN A 229 -6.08 23.50 -2.12
C ASN A 229 -7.13 22.68 -1.34
N ASP A 230 -6.80 21.46 -0.91
CA ASP A 230 -7.59 20.69 0.04
C ASP A 230 -7.05 20.88 1.45
N GLN A 231 -7.90 21.34 2.37
CA GLN A 231 -7.55 21.54 3.77
C GLN A 231 -7.18 20.25 4.51
N TRP A 232 -7.48 19.07 3.97
CA TRP A 232 -7.06 17.80 4.53
C TRP A 232 -5.64 17.37 4.13
N SER A 233 -5.03 18.05 3.16
CA SER A 233 -3.68 17.74 2.68
C SER A 233 -2.55 18.18 3.62
N ILE A 234 -2.87 18.69 4.81
CA ILE A 234 -1.88 19.17 5.77
C ILE A 234 -0.89 18.05 6.12
N GLY A 235 0.39 18.37 6.03
CA GLY A 235 1.49 17.47 6.39
C GLY A 235 2.09 16.65 5.24
N HIS A 236 1.56 16.72 4.01
CA HIS A 236 2.11 15.93 2.90
C HIS A 236 3.58 16.26 2.60
N GLY A 237 4.03 17.50 2.80
CA GLY A 237 5.46 17.84 2.72
C GLY A 237 6.32 17.04 3.72
N ARG A 238 5.83 16.81 4.94
CA ARG A 238 6.50 15.93 5.93
C ARG A 238 6.47 14.47 5.50
N PHE A 239 5.36 14.02 4.92
CA PHE A 239 5.24 12.65 4.41
C PHE A 239 6.25 12.38 3.30
N VAL A 240 6.29 13.23 2.25
CA VAL A 240 7.26 13.10 1.16
C VAL A 240 8.70 13.16 1.69
N LYS A 241 9.00 14.07 2.62
CA LYS A 241 10.32 14.14 3.25
C LYS A 241 10.67 12.83 3.97
N ALA A 242 9.77 12.30 4.80
CA ALA A 242 10.01 11.06 5.54
C ALA A 242 10.21 9.86 4.61
N MET A 243 9.44 9.79 3.52
CA MET A 243 9.60 8.74 2.50
C MET A 243 10.96 8.86 1.80
N ASN A 244 11.39 10.07 1.44
CA ASN A 244 12.70 10.32 0.83
C ASN A 244 13.85 9.98 1.79
N ASP A 245 13.83 10.51 3.01
CA ASP A 245 14.88 10.30 4.02
C ASP A 245 15.07 8.82 4.37
N ARG A 246 13.96 8.06 4.43
CA ARG A 246 13.98 6.63 4.75
C ARG A 246 14.16 5.75 3.52
N LYS A 247 14.29 6.33 2.33
CA LYS A 247 14.37 5.61 1.07
C LYS A 247 13.18 4.65 0.92
N TYR A 248 11.97 5.11 1.20
CA TYR A 248 10.73 4.36 1.00
C TYR A 248 10.11 4.66 -0.37
N PRO A 249 9.55 3.67 -1.07
CA PRO A 249 9.03 3.83 -2.43
C PRO A 249 7.80 4.73 -2.45
N LEU A 250 7.90 5.86 -3.15
CA LEU A 250 6.81 6.82 -3.30
C LEU A 250 6.71 7.33 -4.74
N PHE A 251 5.51 7.21 -5.30
CA PHE A 251 5.03 7.99 -6.44
C PHE A 251 3.96 8.93 -5.92
N PHE A 252 4.22 10.23 -6.00
CA PHE A 252 3.31 11.24 -5.45
C PHE A 252 2.91 12.27 -6.50
N TYR A 253 1.64 12.61 -6.55
CA TYR A 253 1.09 13.55 -7.53
C TYR A 253 0.21 14.60 -6.83
N TRP A 254 0.19 15.82 -7.36
CA TRP A 254 -0.72 16.84 -6.84
C TRP A 254 -1.22 17.82 -7.89
N GLY A 255 -2.25 18.57 -7.53
CA GLY A 255 -2.80 19.67 -8.30
C GLY A 255 -4.04 20.27 -7.60
N PRO A 256 -4.54 21.42 -8.08
CA PRO A 256 -5.63 22.15 -7.43
C PRO A 256 -7.03 21.53 -7.64
N PHE A 257 -7.18 20.20 -7.53
CA PHE A 257 -8.46 19.50 -7.72
C PHE A 257 -9.34 19.42 -6.47
N GLY A 258 -8.88 19.92 -5.32
CA GLY A 258 -9.58 19.86 -4.03
C GLY A 258 -9.76 18.43 -3.51
N HIS A 259 -10.76 18.22 -2.65
CA HIS A 259 -11.07 16.91 -2.07
C HIS A 259 -11.86 16.00 -3.04
N ALA A 260 -11.36 15.83 -4.27
CA ALA A 260 -12.02 15.10 -5.34
C ALA A 260 -11.78 13.59 -5.26
N ASN A 261 -12.77 12.81 -5.73
CA ASN A 261 -12.69 11.34 -5.80
C ASN A 261 -13.02 10.79 -7.22
N ASN A 262 -13.19 11.69 -8.18
CA ASN A 262 -13.51 11.40 -9.57
C ASN A 262 -12.24 11.50 -10.42
N HIS A 263 -11.79 10.38 -10.98
CA HIS A 263 -10.57 10.32 -11.77
C HIS A 263 -10.62 11.24 -12.99
N ALA A 264 -11.73 11.33 -13.71
CA ALA A 264 -11.82 12.19 -14.90
C ALA A 264 -11.59 13.67 -14.55
N ARG A 265 -12.14 14.13 -13.41
CA ARG A 265 -11.89 15.49 -12.90
C ARG A 265 -10.43 15.69 -12.50
N ILE A 266 -9.83 14.71 -11.82
CA ILE A 266 -8.44 14.81 -11.33
C ILE A 266 -7.46 14.75 -12.51
N LEU A 267 -7.69 13.86 -13.49
CA LEU A 267 -6.89 13.73 -14.71
C LEU A 267 -6.92 15.00 -15.56
N GLY A 268 -8.00 15.78 -15.50
CA GLY A 268 -8.06 17.12 -16.12
C GLY A 268 -7.12 18.15 -15.48
N VAL A 269 -6.53 17.85 -14.31
CA VAL A 269 -5.60 18.72 -13.58
C VAL A 269 -4.21 18.11 -13.51
N ASN A 270 -4.10 16.81 -13.23
CA ASN A 270 -2.86 16.06 -13.20
C ASN A 270 -3.10 14.70 -13.88
N ASP A 271 -2.60 14.54 -15.11
CA ASP A 271 -2.79 13.34 -15.92
C ASP A 271 -1.82 12.19 -15.54
N LEU A 272 -0.97 12.37 -14.53
CA LEU A 272 -0.01 11.36 -14.06
C LEU A 272 -0.55 10.44 -12.97
N ILE A 273 -1.72 10.71 -12.36
CA ILE A 273 -2.25 9.95 -11.19
C ILE A 273 -2.45 8.44 -11.42
N ASN A 274 -2.42 8.00 -12.69
CA ASN A 274 -2.51 6.61 -13.12
C ASN A 274 -1.30 6.16 -13.95
N SER A 275 -0.23 6.95 -14.01
CA SER A 275 0.96 6.68 -14.84
C SER A 275 1.80 5.50 -14.33
N PHE A 276 1.69 5.17 -13.04
CA PHE A 276 2.36 4.01 -12.43
C PHE A 276 1.36 2.88 -12.16
N ASP A 277 1.61 1.71 -12.74
CA ASP A 277 0.78 0.51 -12.56
C ASP A 277 1.16 -0.23 -11.26
N TRP A 278 0.69 0.31 -10.15
CA TRP A 278 0.89 -0.26 -8.82
C TRP A 278 0.32 -1.67 -8.63
N LEU A 279 -0.64 -2.11 -9.47
CA LEU A 279 -1.24 -3.45 -9.41
C LEU A 279 -0.39 -4.54 -10.09
N ASN A 280 0.73 -4.15 -10.70
CA ASN A 280 1.75 -5.08 -11.19
C ASN A 280 2.91 -5.29 -10.22
N VAL A 281 3.00 -4.49 -9.15
CA VAL A 281 4.00 -4.72 -8.09
C VAL A 281 3.71 -6.05 -7.41
N LYS A 282 4.77 -6.82 -7.13
CA LYS A 282 4.69 -8.07 -6.37
C LYS A 282 5.59 -8.04 -5.15
N LYS A 283 5.19 -8.77 -4.11
CA LYS A 283 5.95 -8.85 -2.86
C LYS A 283 7.24 -9.68 -2.98
N ASN A 284 7.25 -10.64 -3.89
CA ASN A 284 8.40 -11.52 -4.17
C ASN A 284 9.29 -11.00 -5.31
N GLU A 285 9.29 -9.69 -5.55
CA GLU A 285 10.16 -9.02 -6.50
C GLU A 285 10.80 -7.81 -5.81
N ALA A 286 12.11 -7.64 -6.02
CA ALA A 286 12.82 -6.45 -5.58
C ALA A 286 12.32 -5.21 -6.32
N TYR A 287 12.45 -4.04 -5.69
CA TYR A 287 12.13 -2.76 -6.31
C TYR A 287 13.19 -1.69 -6.03
N ALA A 288 13.32 -0.75 -6.97
CA ALA A 288 14.12 0.45 -6.79
C ALA A 288 13.32 1.52 -6.04
N VAL A 289 14.00 2.24 -5.16
CA VAL A 289 13.52 3.50 -4.58
C VAL A 289 14.39 4.63 -5.08
N PHE A 290 13.73 5.68 -5.58
CA PHE A 290 14.37 6.89 -6.09
C PHE A 290 14.20 8.00 -5.05
N SER A 291 15.31 8.45 -4.50
CA SER A 291 15.38 9.61 -3.60
C SER A 291 16.22 10.73 -4.22
N ASN A 292 15.98 11.97 -3.78
CA ASN A 292 16.70 13.15 -4.26
C ASN A 292 16.66 13.32 -5.79
N ALA A 293 15.57 12.89 -6.43
CA ALA A 293 15.49 12.88 -7.88
C ALA A 293 15.44 14.29 -8.48
N SER A 294 16.28 14.54 -9.49
CA SER A 294 16.48 15.85 -10.11
C SER A 294 15.28 16.37 -10.90
N CYS A 295 14.31 15.51 -11.20
CA CYS A 295 13.11 15.84 -11.97
C CYS A 295 11.85 15.98 -11.12
N ASN A 296 11.95 15.91 -9.78
CA ASN A 296 10.81 16.14 -8.89
C ASN A 296 10.40 17.62 -8.90
N ASP A 297 9.10 17.89 -8.92
CA ASP A 297 8.59 19.25 -8.84
C ASP A 297 8.67 19.79 -7.40
N PRO A 298 8.83 21.11 -7.21
CA PRO A 298 8.78 21.72 -5.88
C PRO A 298 7.44 21.47 -5.18
N LEU A 299 7.47 20.93 -3.97
CA LEU A 299 6.27 20.67 -3.19
C LEU A 299 5.58 21.98 -2.78
N PRO A 300 4.24 22.07 -2.90
CA PRO A 300 3.50 23.27 -2.47
C PRO A 300 3.26 23.33 -0.96
N TRP A 301 3.54 22.26 -0.19
CA TRP A 301 3.35 22.23 1.26
C TRP A 301 4.63 22.57 2.03
N PRO A 302 4.52 23.26 3.18
CA PRO A 302 3.31 23.84 3.75
C PRO A 302 2.98 25.26 3.23
N ASP A 303 3.89 25.85 2.45
CA ASP A 303 3.94 27.32 2.30
C ASP A 303 3.14 27.88 1.11
N ASN A 304 2.81 27.06 0.11
CA ASN A 304 2.22 27.50 -1.16
C ASN A 304 0.92 26.77 -1.51
N LEU A 305 -0.01 26.70 -0.53
CA LEU A 305 -1.29 25.99 -0.67
C LEU A 305 -2.25 26.61 -1.71
N SER A 306 -2.06 27.88 -2.06
CA SER A 306 -2.83 28.57 -3.10
C SER A 306 -2.30 28.34 -4.52
N SER A 307 -1.18 27.61 -4.68
CA SER A 307 -0.62 27.30 -6.00
C SER A 307 -1.65 26.59 -6.88
N THR A 308 -1.72 26.97 -8.16
CA THR A 308 -2.51 26.30 -9.17
C THR A 308 -1.71 25.27 -9.97
N ALA A 309 -0.41 25.13 -9.69
CA ALA A 309 0.45 24.17 -10.38
C ALA A 309 0.11 22.73 -9.99
N ALA A 310 0.08 21.84 -10.98
CA ALA A 310 0.18 20.41 -10.76
C ALA A 310 1.66 20.01 -10.70
N GLY A 311 1.97 18.91 -10.01
CA GLY A 311 3.34 18.45 -9.87
C GLY A 311 3.44 16.97 -9.51
N GLN A 312 4.67 16.47 -9.50
CA GLN A 312 4.95 15.07 -9.18
C GLN A 312 6.27 14.85 -8.43
N VAL A 313 6.35 13.68 -7.77
CA VAL A 313 7.57 13.06 -7.27
C VAL A 313 7.68 11.66 -7.88
N ASN A 314 8.84 11.37 -8.46
CA ASN A 314 9.28 10.09 -9.02
C ASN A 314 8.44 9.54 -10.20
N ALA A 315 7.52 10.29 -10.79
CA ALA A 315 6.54 9.84 -11.78
C ALA A 315 7.14 9.07 -12.96
N PHE A 316 8.35 9.45 -13.37
CA PHE A 316 8.95 8.97 -14.60
C PHE A 316 9.88 7.77 -14.42
N PHE A 317 10.34 7.47 -13.20
CA PHE A 317 11.29 6.36 -12.99
C PHE A 317 10.60 5.01 -13.01
N ARG A 318 11.21 4.03 -13.65
CA ARG A 318 10.77 2.63 -13.70
C ARG A 318 11.97 1.70 -13.52
N TRP A 319 11.65 0.46 -13.16
CA TRP A 319 12.62 -0.59 -13.01
C TRP A 319 12.09 -1.93 -13.53
N LYS A 320 13.01 -2.87 -13.72
CA LYS A 320 12.69 -4.28 -13.96
C LYS A 320 13.78 -5.15 -13.37
N THR A 321 13.43 -6.01 -12.42
CA THR A 321 14.36 -7.00 -11.87
C THR A 321 14.67 -8.07 -12.91
N MET A 322 15.97 -8.34 -13.12
CA MET A 322 16.46 -9.26 -14.14
C MET A 322 17.02 -10.54 -13.52
N ALA A 323 17.70 -10.42 -12.39
CA ALA A 323 18.24 -11.55 -11.63
C ALA A 323 18.36 -11.18 -10.15
N ASP A 324 18.10 -12.16 -9.29
CA ASP A 324 18.29 -12.08 -7.85
C ASP A 324 18.78 -13.45 -7.39
N THR A 325 20.06 -13.53 -7.02
CA THR A 325 20.77 -14.76 -6.66
C THR A 325 21.60 -14.49 -5.41
N GLU A 326 22.06 -15.56 -4.76
CA GLU A 326 22.86 -15.47 -3.52
C GLU A 326 24.15 -14.66 -3.65
N SER A 327 24.68 -14.43 -4.85
CA SER A 327 25.93 -13.68 -5.06
C SER A 327 25.82 -12.51 -6.04
N ARG A 328 24.65 -12.30 -6.65
CA ARG A 328 24.46 -11.29 -7.70
C ARG A 328 23.01 -10.82 -7.77
N PHE A 329 22.84 -9.52 -7.95
CA PHE A 329 21.56 -8.88 -8.27
C PHE A 329 21.67 -8.02 -9.54
N GLU A 330 20.62 -8.01 -10.34
CA GLU A 330 20.53 -7.25 -11.58
C GLU A 330 19.16 -6.59 -11.75
N MET A 331 19.15 -5.30 -12.08
CA MET A 331 17.93 -4.52 -12.31
C MET A 331 18.13 -3.55 -13.48
N GLN A 332 17.19 -3.52 -14.42
CA GLN A 332 17.12 -2.44 -15.39
C GLN A 332 16.49 -1.21 -14.75
N LEU A 333 17.09 -0.04 -14.98
CA LEU A 333 16.55 1.27 -14.61
C LEU A 333 16.32 2.09 -15.87
N TYR A 334 15.19 2.79 -15.93
CA TYR A 334 14.84 3.65 -17.06
C TYR A 334 13.81 4.72 -16.68
N LEU A 335 13.77 5.77 -17.47
CA LEU A 335 12.66 6.73 -17.48
C LEU A 335 11.60 6.26 -18.47
N VAL A 336 10.32 6.42 -18.13
CA VAL A 336 9.24 6.31 -19.13
C VAL A 336 9.51 7.30 -20.27
N SER A 337 9.18 6.93 -21.50
CA SER A 337 9.32 7.80 -22.66
C SER A 337 7.98 8.34 -23.15
N GLU A 338 8.01 9.31 -24.06
CA GLU A 338 6.82 9.83 -24.75
C GLU A 338 6.09 8.75 -25.57
N LYS A 339 6.75 7.62 -25.86
CA LYS A 339 6.12 6.47 -26.51
C LYS A 339 5.26 5.65 -25.54
N ASP A 340 5.61 5.68 -24.25
CA ASP A 340 4.99 4.86 -23.21
C ASP A 340 3.92 5.63 -22.42
N LEU A 341 4.05 6.95 -22.34
CA LEU A 341 3.18 7.81 -21.56
C LEU A 341 2.83 9.11 -22.31
N THR A 342 1.53 9.31 -22.55
CA THR A 342 0.99 10.60 -23.00
C THR A 342 0.64 11.44 -21.78
N THR A 343 1.23 12.63 -21.66
CA THR A 343 1.04 13.54 -20.53
C THR A 343 1.33 14.98 -20.95
N THR A 344 0.74 15.93 -20.22
CA THR A 344 1.01 17.36 -20.29
C THR A 344 2.30 17.77 -19.57
N PHE A 345 2.86 16.89 -18.75
CA PHE A 345 4.14 17.10 -18.09
C PHE A 345 5.31 16.88 -19.07
N THR A 346 6.39 17.63 -18.88
CA THR A 346 7.61 17.37 -19.64
C THR A 346 8.28 16.11 -19.13
N ILE A 347 8.36 15.08 -19.97
CA ILE A 347 9.09 13.85 -19.65
C ILE A 347 10.60 14.12 -19.82
N PRO A 348 11.42 13.99 -18.76
CA PRO A 348 12.85 14.20 -18.86
C PRO A 348 13.52 13.12 -19.72
N LYS A 349 14.46 13.51 -20.58
CA LYS A 349 15.31 12.56 -21.33
C LYS A 349 16.39 11.91 -20.46
N ALA A 350 16.80 12.61 -19.41
CA ALA A 350 17.67 12.12 -18.37
C ALA A 350 17.32 12.80 -17.04
N ALA A 351 17.49 12.08 -15.93
CA ALA A 351 17.33 12.59 -14.56
C ALA A 351 18.29 11.84 -13.64
N THR A 352 18.78 12.51 -12.60
CA THR A 352 19.58 11.85 -11.55
C THR A 352 18.71 11.49 -10.36
N ALA A 353 19.07 10.43 -9.65
CA ALA A 353 18.48 10.03 -8.38
C ALA A 353 19.45 9.17 -7.58
N ASP A 354 19.32 9.20 -6.26
CA ASP A 354 19.87 8.14 -5.41
C ASP A 354 18.98 6.91 -5.53
N VAL A 355 19.57 5.75 -5.84
CA VAL A 355 18.83 4.51 -6.09
C VAL A 355 19.09 3.51 -4.97
N SER A 356 18.05 3.22 -4.19
CA SER A 356 18.09 2.18 -3.16
C SER A 356 17.38 0.90 -3.58
N LEU A 357 17.92 -0.26 -3.23
CA LEU A 357 17.36 -1.56 -3.60
C LEU A 357 16.67 -2.23 -2.41
N ARG A 358 15.37 -2.46 -2.49
CA ARG A 358 14.58 -3.09 -1.41
C ARG A 358 13.91 -4.37 -1.86
N ARG A 359 13.50 -5.21 -0.90
CA ARG A 359 12.94 -6.54 -1.11
C ARG A 359 13.82 -7.43 -2.00
N LEU A 360 15.14 -7.41 -1.77
CA LEU A 360 16.01 -8.46 -2.32
C LEU A 360 15.53 -9.81 -1.80
N GLN A 361 15.45 -10.81 -2.69
CA GLN A 361 14.83 -12.11 -2.41
C GLN A 361 15.86 -13.18 -2.10
N ARG A 362 17.04 -13.12 -2.70
CA ARG A 362 18.10 -14.12 -2.54
C ARG A 362 19.45 -13.50 -2.21
N LEU A 363 19.73 -12.30 -2.72
CA LEU A 363 20.93 -11.57 -2.33
C LEU A 363 20.75 -10.99 -0.93
N GLU A 364 21.46 -11.55 0.04
CA GLU A 364 21.49 -11.06 1.42
C GLU A 364 22.71 -10.14 1.62
N ILE A 365 22.48 -8.97 2.20
CA ILE A 365 23.52 -7.96 2.43
C ILE A 365 23.45 -7.53 3.89
N GLU A 366 24.54 -7.75 4.61
CA GLU A 366 24.65 -7.40 6.02
C GLU A 366 24.93 -5.90 6.21
N PRO A 367 24.51 -5.30 7.34
CA PRO A 367 24.86 -3.93 7.66
C PRO A 367 26.38 -3.69 7.62
N GLY A 368 26.80 -2.64 6.90
CA GLY A 368 28.22 -2.33 6.73
C GLY A 368 28.98 -3.21 5.73
N GLN A 369 28.32 -4.19 5.10
CA GLN A 369 28.95 -5.02 4.08
C GLN A 369 29.28 -4.19 2.83
N MET A 370 30.51 -4.33 2.36
CA MET A 370 30.96 -3.75 1.09
C MET A 370 30.49 -4.62 -0.08
N VAL A 371 29.95 -4.01 -1.11
CA VAL A 371 29.56 -4.67 -2.37
C VAL A 371 30.10 -3.89 -3.57
N GLN A 372 30.34 -4.60 -4.66
CA GLN A 372 30.63 -3.99 -5.96
C GLN A 372 29.33 -3.65 -6.66
N TRP A 373 29.30 -2.50 -7.33
CA TRP A 373 28.19 -2.12 -8.20
C TRP A 373 28.67 -1.63 -9.56
N GLN A 374 27.85 -1.86 -10.58
CA GLN A 374 28.07 -1.35 -11.93
C GLN A 374 26.76 -0.92 -12.55
N TYR A 375 26.74 0.27 -13.14
CA TYR A 375 25.64 0.81 -13.93
C TYR A 375 26.16 1.30 -15.28
N GLY A 376 25.88 0.52 -16.33
CA GLY A 376 26.48 0.76 -17.65
C GLY A 376 28.02 0.70 -17.59
N LYS A 377 28.68 1.84 -17.83
CA LYS A 377 30.15 1.97 -17.79
C LYS A 377 30.69 2.49 -16.45
N THR A 378 29.80 2.95 -15.57
CA THR A 378 30.14 3.50 -14.27
C THR A 378 30.05 2.39 -13.22
N GLY A 379 30.88 2.42 -12.20
CA GLY A 379 30.84 1.43 -11.13
C GLY A 379 31.79 1.79 -10.00
N GLY A 380 31.74 1.00 -8.95
CA GLY A 380 32.60 1.17 -7.78
C GLY A 380 32.17 0.27 -6.63
N GLU A 381 32.66 0.61 -5.45
CA GLU A 381 32.34 -0.06 -4.20
C GLU A 381 31.41 0.79 -3.35
N ILE A 382 30.52 0.16 -2.60
CA ILE A 382 29.66 0.84 -1.64
C ILE A 382 29.37 -0.05 -0.43
N SER A 383 29.27 0.57 0.75
CA SER A 383 28.84 -0.09 1.98
C SER A 383 27.32 -0.03 2.11
N ALA A 384 26.71 -1.13 2.54
CA ALA A 384 25.34 -1.13 3.04
C ALA A 384 25.22 -0.26 4.30
N ASP A 385 24.06 0.37 4.49
CA ASP A 385 23.77 1.15 5.69
C ASP A 385 23.41 0.25 6.90
N ALA A 386 22.98 0.87 8.00
CA ALA A 386 22.64 0.17 9.24
C ALA A 386 21.48 -0.83 9.10
N ASP A 387 20.65 -0.70 8.05
CA ASP A 387 19.54 -1.60 7.76
C ASP A 387 19.91 -2.66 6.69
N GLY A 388 21.18 -2.70 6.25
CA GLY A 388 21.63 -3.58 5.17
C GLY A 388 21.24 -3.07 3.77
N LEU A 389 20.83 -1.80 3.65
CA LEU A 389 20.33 -1.23 2.41
C LEU A 389 21.48 -0.65 1.56
N ILE A 390 21.53 -1.04 0.29
CA ILE A 390 22.42 -0.45 -0.71
C ILE A 390 21.74 0.76 -1.34
N THR A 391 22.44 1.90 -1.37
CA THR A 391 21.98 3.14 -2.02
C THR A 391 23.09 3.72 -2.89
N ILE A 392 22.94 3.66 -4.20
CA ILE A 392 23.92 4.23 -5.13
C ILE A 392 23.55 5.69 -5.39
N PRO A 393 24.44 6.65 -5.08
CA PRO A 393 24.10 8.06 -5.18
C PRO A 393 24.16 8.58 -6.62
N ASP A 394 23.31 9.57 -6.92
CA ASP A 394 23.38 10.41 -8.13
C ASP A 394 23.49 9.63 -9.46
N LEU A 395 22.74 8.53 -9.61
CA LEU A 395 22.71 7.79 -10.86
C LEU A 395 21.92 8.54 -11.93
N THR A 396 22.56 8.85 -13.05
CA THR A 396 21.89 9.39 -14.25
C THR A 396 21.11 8.29 -14.97
N ILE A 397 19.79 8.35 -14.91
CA ILE A 397 18.87 7.43 -15.58
C ILE A 397 18.29 8.11 -16.81
N THR A 398 18.15 7.37 -17.92
CA THR A 398 17.64 7.87 -19.21
C THR A 398 16.44 7.06 -19.68
N GLU A 399 15.81 7.46 -20.78
CA GLU A 399 14.75 6.69 -21.44
C GLU A 399 15.25 5.32 -21.98
N SER A 400 16.55 5.15 -22.18
CA SER A 400 17.14 3.87 -22.59
C SER A 400 17.43 2.98 -21.37
N PRO A 401 16.83 1.78 -21.27
CA PRO A 401 17.09 0.86 -20.18
C PRO A 401 18.57 0.54 -20.02
N SER A 402 19.07 0.78 -18.82
CA SER A 402 20.45 0.48 -18.44
C SER A 402 20.47 -0.47 -17.25
N LEU A 403 21.42 -1.40 -17.27
CA LEU A 403 21.54 -2.44 -16.26
C LEU A 403 22.35 -1.94 -15.06
N LEU A 404 21.75 -1.98 -13.88
CA LEU A 404 22.41 -1.92 -12.59
C LEU A 404 22.72 -3.35 -12.12
N MET A 405 23.96 -3.61 -11.72
CA MET A 405 24.42 -4.88 -11.17
C MET A 405 25.02 -4.65 -9.79
N ILE A 406 24.72 -5.54 -8.85
CA ILE A 406 25.38 -5.67 -7.54
C ILE A 406 26.01 -7.06 -7.46
N SER A 407 27.24 -7.15 -6.96
CA SER A 407 27.93 -8.41 -6.69
C SER A 407 28.74 -8.33 -5.40
N MET A 408 28.83 -9.45 -4.69
CA MET A 408 29.68 -9.60 -3.49
C MET A 408 31.13 -9.89 -3.83
#